data_AF-A0AAD0E9G3-F1
#
_entry.id   AF-A0AAD0E9G3-F1
#
_cell.length_a   1.000
_cell.length_b   1.000
_cell.length_c   1.000
_cell.angle_alpha   90.00
_cell.angle_beta   90.00
_cell.angle_gamma   90.00
#
_symmetry.space_group_name_H-M   'P 1'
#
loop_
_entity.id
_entity.type
_entity.pdbx_description
1 polymer ?
#
loop_
_entity_poly.entity_id
_entity_poly.type
_entity_poly.pdbx_seq_one_letter_code
_entity_poly.pdbx_strand_id
1 'polypeptide(L)'
;MNSVRKEILIGFLAGLIANAFGILLYVLIFSKYGIETTLKLAYQQDFLGALIGLGGILNLLTFFGFLRIKRDERAKGVLLASFMLALFILYLQF
;
A
#
# COMPACT_ATOMS: atom_id res chain seq x y z
N MET A 1 -16.97 -2.34 -23.22
CA MET A 1 -15.53 -2.69 -23.32
C MET A 1 -14.79 -1.97 -22.20
N ASN A 2 -14.42 -2.65 -21.11
CA ASN A 2 -13.50 -2.05 -20.15
C ASN A 2 -12.12 -2.01 -20.83
N SER A 3 -11.56 -0.82 -21.01
CA SER A 3 -10.20 -0.71 -21.54
C SER A 3 -9.22 -1.30 -20.54
N VAL A 4 -8.22 -2.04 -21.02
CA VAL A 4 -7.15 -2.63 -20.20
C VAL A 4 -6.56 -1.59 -19.22
N ARG A 5 -6.35 -0.36 -19.70
CA ARG A 5 -5.89 0.77 -18.88
C ARG A 5 -6.78 1.08 -17.68
N LYS A 6 -8.11 0.99 -17.83
CA LYS A 6 -9.05 1.23 -16.73
C LYS A 6 -8.93 0.16 -15.66
N GLU A 7 -8.77 -1.11 -16.06
CA GLU A 7 -8.59 -2.22 -15.12
C GLU A 7 -7.27 -2.09 -14.34
N ILE A 8 -6.18 -1.72 -15.02
CA ILE A 8 -4.89 -1.41 -14.37
C ILE A 8 -5.05 -0.25 -13.38
N LEU A 9 -5.72 0.83 -13.77
CA LEU A 9 -5.94 1.98 -12.88
C LEU A 9 -6.77 1.61 -11.64
N ILE A 10 -7.80 0.79 -11.80
CA ILE A 10 -8.60 0.28 -10.66
C ILE A 10 -7.72 -0.54 -9.73
N GLY A 11 -6.89 -1.43 -10.28
CA GLY A 11 -5.92 -2.21 -9.51
C GLY A 11 -4.93 -1.33 -8.75
N PHE A 12 -4.39 -0.32 -9.42
CA PHE A 12 -3.46 0.63 -8.83
C PHE A 12 -4.06 1.36 -7.63
N LEU A 13 -5.26 1.94 -7.80
CA LEU A 13 -5.97 2.62 -6.72
C LEU A 13 -6.32 1.65 -5.58
N ALA A 14 -6.77 0.43 -5.89
CA ALA A 14 -7.06 -0.58 -4.89
C ALA A 14 -5.80 -0.96 -4.08
N GLY A 15 -4.64 -1.07 -4.74
CA GLY A 15 -3.36 -1.35 -4.09
C GLY A 15 -2.91 -0.23 -3.14
N LEU A 16 -3.08 1.03 -3.54
CA LEU A 16 -2.79 2.19 -2.67
C LEU A 16 -3.73 2.24 -1.46
N ILE A 17 -5.02 2.04 -1.69
CA ILE A 17 -6.04 2.01 -0.62
C ILE A 17 -5.74 0.87 0.36
N ALA A 18 -5.44 -0.33 -0.16
CA ALA A 18 -5.09 -1.48 0.68
C ALA A 18 -3.84 -1.21 1.54
N ASN A 19 -2.80 -0.57 0.97
CA ASN A 19 -1.61 -0.21 1.72
C ASN A 19 -1.94 0.81 2.82
N ALA A 20 -2.70 1.87 2.50
CA ALA A 20 -3.14 2.86 3.48
C ALA A 20 -3.96 2.22 4.62
N PHE A 21 -4.88 1.30 4.29
CA PHE A 21 -5.58 0.50 5.29
C PHE A 21 -4.63 -0.34 6.14
N GLY A 22 -3.56 -0.90 5.55
CA GLY A 22 -2.58 -1.69 6.29
C GLY A 22 -1.80 -0.84 7.31
N ILE A 23 -1.42 0.37 6.91
CA ILE A 23 -0.82 1.37 7.81
C ILE A 23 -1.80 1.72 8.94
N LEU A 24 -3.05 2.04 8.60
CA LEU A 24 -4.06 2.40 9.60
C LEU A 24 -4.33 1.24 10.58
N LEU A 25 -4.44 0.02 10.07
CA LEU A 25 -4.63 -1.18 10.88
C LEU A 25 -3.45 -1.37 11.84
N TYR A 26 -2.21 -1.22 11.35
CA TYR A 26 -1.02 -1.31 12.18
C TYR A 26 -1.06 -0.26 13.29
N VAL A 27 -1.35 0.99 12.95
CA VAL A 27 -1.41 2.08 13.92
C VAL A 27 -2.49 1.84 14.98
N LEU A 28 -3.68 1.39 14.58
CA LEU A 28 -4.78 1.14 15.51
C LEU A 28 -4.54 -0.06 16.44
N ILE A 29 -3.84 -1.10 15.97
CA ILE A 29 -3.57 -2.31 16.77
C ILE A 29 -2.34 -2.15 17.66
N PHE A 30 -1.27 -1.53 17.14
CA PHE A 30 0.05 -1.53 17.78
C PHE A 30 0.47 -0.17 18.35
N SER A 31 -0.12 0.95 17.91
CA SER A 31 0.27 2.26 18.44
C SER A 31 -0.47 2.59 19.74
N LYS A 32 0.29 3.10 20.72
CA LYS A 32 -0.25 3.72 21.93
C LYS A 32 -0.67 5.19 21.69
N TYR A 33 -0.32 5.75 20.54
CA TYR A 33 -0.59 7.14 20.15
C TYR A 33 -1.67 7.20 19.06
N GLY A 34 -2.32 8.36 18.92
CA GLY A 34 -3.27 8.60 17.83
C GLY A 34 -2.63 8.50 16.43
N ILE A 35 -3.46 8.38 15.39
CA ILE A 35 -2.99 8.19 14.00
C ILE A 35 -2.03 9.29 13.56
N GLU A 36 -2.41 10.55 13.76
CA GLU A 36 -1.60 11.71 13.39
C GLU A 36 -0.24 11.71 14.12
N THR A 37 -0.27 11.52 15.44
CA THR A 37 0.95 11.49 16.26
C THR A 37 1.87 10.35 15.84
N THR A 38 1.32 9.17 15.54
CA THR A 38 2.11 8.01 15.12
C THR A 38 2.77 8.25 13.77
N LEU A 39 2.06 8.84 12.80
CA LEU A 39 2.63 9.18 11.50
C LEU A 39 3.71 10.28 11.62
N LYS A 40 3.49 11.27 12.49
CA LYS A 40 4.48 12.32 12.76
C LYS A 40 5.75 11.74 13.40
N LEU A 41 5.60 10.85 14.38
CA LEU A 41 6.73 10.16 15.00
C LEU A 41 7.43 9.23 14.00
N ALA A 42 6.67 8.54 13.14
CA ALA A 42 7.23 7.70 12.08
C ALA A 42 8.11 8.49 11.11
N TYR A 43 7.68 9.70 10.76
CA TYR A 43 8.48 10.60 9.95
C TYR A 43 9.70 11.13 10.71
N GLN A 44 9.54 11.56 11.97
CA GLN A 44 10.61 12.14 12.77
C GLN A 44 11.69 11.14 13.20
N GLN A 45 11.36 9.85 13.29
CA GLN A 45 12.26 8.78 13.68
C GLN A 45 12.69 7.91 12.49
N ASP A 46 12.51 8.40 11.26
CA ASP A 46 12.93 7.75 10.01
C ASP A 46 12.41 6.31 9.81
N PHE A 47 11.30 5.93 10.46
CA PHE A 47 10.67 4.61 10.28
C PHE A 47 9.40 4.65 9.41
N LEU A 48 9.06 5.81 8.83
CA LEU A 48 7.91 5.94 7.94
C LEU A 48 7.99 4.97 6.75
N GLY A 49 9.18 4.76 6.18
CA GLY A 49 9.40 3.79 5.11
C GLY A 49 9.04 2.36 5.54
N ALA A 50 9.47 1.95 6.73
CA ALA A 50 9.13 0.65 7.31
C ALA A 50 7.62 0.51 7.55
N LEU A 51 6.95 1.58 7.98
CA LEU A 51 5.49 1.60 8.19
C LEU A 51 4.72 1.40 6.87
N ILE A 52 5.13 2.07 5.79
CA ILE A 52 4.55 1.88 4.45
C ILE A 52 4.81 0.46 3.94
N GLY A 53 6.02 -0.08 4.22
CA GLY A 53 6.36 -1.47 3.93
C GLY A 53 5.43 -2.47 4.61
N LEU A 54 5.12 -2.25 5.90
CA LEU A 54 4.14 -3.06 6.65
C LEU A 54 2.73 -2.95 6.07
N GLY A 55 2.31 -1.75 5.65
CA GLY A 55 1.08 -1.55 4.88
C GLY A 55 1.03 -2.42 3.62
N GLY A 56 2.19 -2.74 3.05
CA GLY A 56 2.36 -3.60 1.88
C GLY A 56 1.75 -4.99 2.03
N ILE A 57 1.59 -5.49 3.27
CA ILE A 57 0.99 -6.81 3.53
C ILE A 57 -0.47 -6.84 3.03
N LEU A 58 -1.29 -5.82 3.33
CA LEU A 58 -2.67 -5.77 2.84
C LEU A 58 -2.75 -5.53 1.32
N ASN A 59 -1.78 -4.80 0.76
CA ASN A 59 -1.65 -4.67 -0.68
C ASN A 59 -1.36 -6.03 -1.35
N LEU A 60 -0.45 -6.84 -0.79
CA LEU A 60 -0.19 -8.20 -1.27
C LEU A 60 -1.44 -9.10 -1.19
N LEU A 61 -2.23 -8.99 -0.11
CA LEU A 61 -3.50 -9.69 -0.02
C LEU A 61 -4.48 -9.27 -1.13
N THR A 62 -4.51 -7.98 -1.46
CA THR A 62 -5.33 -7.44 -2.57
C THR A 62 -4.82 -7.95 -3.92
N PHE A 63 -3.51 -8.02 -4.12
CA PHE A 63 -2.87 -8.57 -5.31
C PHE A 63 -3.26 -10.04 -5.52
N PHE A 64 -3.02 -10.89 -4.52
CA PHE A 64 -3.39 -12.31 -4.59
C PHE A 64 -4.90 -12.51 -4.69
N GLY A 65 -5.70 -11.65 -4.07
CA GLY A 65 -7.15 -11.61 -4.23
C GLY A 65 -7.56 -11.45 -5.68
N PHE A 66 -7.01 -10.45 -6.40
CA PHE A 66 -7.28 -10.25 -7.81
C PHE A 66 -6.79 -11.39 -8.70
N LEU A 67 -5.63 -11.98 -8.41
CA LEU A 67 -5.16 -13.18 -9.12
C LEU A 67 -6.13 -14.35 -8.96
N ARG A 68 -6.62 -14.60 -7.74
CA ARG A 68 -7.54 -15.72 -7.45
C ARG A 68 -8.85 -15.61 -8.22
N ILE A 69 -9.34 -14.39 -8.45
CA ILE A 69 -10.56 -14.15 -9.24
C ILE A 69 -10.29 -13.89 -10.74
N LYS A 70 -9.09 -14.23 -11.24
CA LYS A 70 -8.69 -14.08 -12.65
C LYS A 70 -8.80 -12.64 -13.18
N ARG A 71 -8.47 -11.65 -12.33
CA ARG A 71 -8.44 -10.22 -12.68
C ARG A 71 -7.01 -9.73 -12.85
N ASP A 72 -6.30 -10.32 -13.80
CA ASP A 72 -4.86 -10.12 -13.98
C ASP A 72 -4.47 -8.66 -14.26
N GLU A 73 -5.26 -7.93 -15.04
CA GLU A 73 -5.00 -6.50 -15.30
C GLU A 73 -5.11 -5.64 -14.04
N ARG A 74 -6.03 -5.98 -13.12
CA ARG A 74 -6.09 -5.31 -11.80
C ARG A 74 -4.90 -5.71 -10.94
N ALA A 75 -4.53 -6.99 -10.95
CA ALA A 75 -3.35 -7.46 -10.22
C ALA A 75 -2.07 -6.74 -10.67
N LYS A 76 -1.88 -6.53 -11.99
CA LYS A 76 -0.80 -5.70 -12.54
C LYS A 76 -0.85 -4.26 -12.02
N GLY A 77 -2.04 -3.68 -11.93
CA GLY A 77 -2.26 -2.37 -11.30
C GLY A 77 -1.78 -2.33 -9.85
N VAL A 78 -2.13 -3.34 -9.05
CA VAL A 78 -1.69 -3.44 -7.66
C VAL A 78 -0.15 -3.54 -7.57
N LEU A 79 0.48 -4.34 -8.43
CA LEU A 79 1.95 -4.43 -8.49
C LEU A 79 2.61 -3.09 -8.83
N LEU A 80 2.02 -2.32 -9.76
CA LEU A 80 2.51 -0.98 -10.08
C LEU A 80 2.45 -0.06 -8.86
N ALA A 81 1.37 -0.13 -8.07
CA ALA A 81 1.27 0.62 -6.82
C ALA A 81 2.35 0.20 -5.82
N SER A 82 2.61 -1.10 -5.67
CA SER A 82 3.67 -1.61 -4.80
C SER A 82 5.05 -1.15 -5.24
N PHE A 83 5.32 -1.14 -6.54
CA PHE A 83 6.59 -0.65 -7.07
C PHE A 83 6.77 0.86 -6.83
N MET A 84 5.73 1.66 -7.06
CA MET A 84 5.78 3.10 -6.77
C MET A 84 5.98 3.38 -5.27
N LEU A 85 5.31 2.62 -4.39
CA LEU A 85 5.51 2.74 -2.95
C LEU A 85 6.92 2.31 -2.53
N ALA A 86 7.49 1.27 -3.14
CA ALA A 86 8.87 0.86 -2.88
C ALA A 86 9.87 1.95 -3.29
N LEU A 87 9.67 2.60 -4.45
CA LEU A 87 10.48 3.75 -4.85
C LEU A 87 10.31 4.95 -3.89
N PHE A 88 9.10 5.16 -3.39
CA PHE A 88 8.84 6.20 -2.40
C PHE A 88 9.53 5.91 -1.06
N ILE A 89 9.52 4.65 -0.60
CA ILE A 89 10.28 4.21 0.58
C ILE A 89 11.77 4.45 0.37
N LEU A 90 12.31 4.10 -0.80
CA LEU A 90 13.71 4.34 -1.14
C LEU A 90 14.05 5.82 -1.03
N TYR A 91 13.24 6.70 -1.59
CA TYR A 91 13.43 8.16 -1.52
C TYR A 91 13.32 8.73 -0.10
N LEU A 92 12.48 8.13 0.75
CA LEU A 92 12.35 8.59 2.14
C LEU A 92 13.53 8.17 3.02
N GLN A 93 14.21 7.08 2.68
CA GLN A 93 15.17 6.42 3.58
C GLN A 93 16.63 6.51 3.12
N PHE A 94 16.87 6.96 1.89
CA PHE A 94 18.19 7.18 1.29
C PHE A 94 18.26 8.56 0.65
#